data_AF-A0A1H6D5U9-F1
#
_entry.id   AF-A0A1H6D5U9-F1
#
_cell.length_a   1.000
_cell.length_b   1.000
_cell.length_c   1.000
_cell.angle_alpha   90.00
_cell.angle_beta   90.00
_cell.angle_gamma   90.00
#
_symmetry.space_group_name_H-M   'P 1'
#
loop_
_entity.id
_entity.type
_entity.pdbx_description
1 polymer ?
#
loop_
_entity_poly.entity_id
_entity_poly.type
_entity_poly.pdbx_seq_one_letter_code
_entity_poly.pdbx_strand_id
1 'polypeptide(L)'
;MSAHEHRIDRRDFLKGRIASDEGTGQAGSARFLYIASAVVTARAEDCPEVARCIAEMPGTEIHGIEGTKIIVVMESENNGDIGSRLTEMALMDRVFSANLVFEQIEPLNDHGGDR
;
A
#
# COMPACT_ATOMS: atom_id res chain seq x y z
N MET A 1 31.16 28.07 20.61
CA MET A 1 30.18 28.07 19.51
C MET A 1 30.01 26.64 19.04
N SER A 2 29.10 25.88 19.65
CA SER A 2 28.90 24.45 19.33
C SER A 2 27.62 24.27 18.52
N ALA A 3 27.79 23.57 17.40
CA ALA A 3 26.74 23.06 16.53
C ALA A 3 25.80 22.11 17.29
N HIS A 4 24.50 22.20 17.02
CA HIS A 4 23.54 21.18 17.40
C HIS A 4 22.90 20.63 16.13
N GLU A 5 23.55 19.62 15.57
CA GLU A 5 23.05 18.82 14.47
C GLU A 5 21.91 17.93 15.02
N HIS A 6 20.67 18.21 14.60
CA HIS A 6 19.49 17.41 14.94
C HIS A 6 19.63 16.01 14.33
N ARG A 7 20.21 15.09 15.09
CA ARG A 7 20.44 13.70 14.67
C ARG A 7 19.14 12.91 14.75
N ILE A 8 18.30 13.05 13.73
CA ILE A 8 17.18 12.15 13.47
C ILE A 8 17.75 10.74 13.24
N ASP A 9 17.34 9.75 14.04
CA ASP A 9 17.73 8.35 13.80
C ASP A 9 17.00 7.85 12.54
N ARG A 10 17.77 7.52 11.51
CA ARG A 10 17.27 7.06 10.21
C ARG A 10 16.40 5.81 10.32
N ARG A 11 16.61 4.98 11.35
CA ARG A 11 15.80 3.78 11.58
C ARG A 11 14.40 4.11 12.05
N ASP A 12 14.24 5.19 12.81
CA ASP A 12 12.93 5.67 13.23
C ASP A 12 12.20 6.39 12.09
N PHE A 13 12.95 7.04 11.20
CA PHE A 13 12.42 7.60 9.95
C PHE A 13 11.89 6.51 9.01
N LEU A 14 12.68 5.47 8.72
CA LEU A 14 12.26 4.35 7.86
C LEU A 14 11.07 3.55 8.42
N LYS A 15 10.85 3.62 9.74
CA LYS A 15 9.74 2.95 10.44
C LYS A 15 8.55 3.88 10.71
N GLY A 16 8.58 5.12 10.22
CA GLY A 16 7.49 6.09 10.36
C GLY A 16 7.22 6.57 11.79
N ARG A 17 8.19 6.49 12.72
CA ARG A 17 7.99 6.79 14.15
C ARG A 17 8.30 8.24 14.55
N ILE A 18 8.43 9.16 13.60
CA ILE A 18 8.65 10.57 13.92
C ILE A 18 7.28 11.25 14.05
N ALA A 19 6.76 11.27 15.28
CA ALA A 19 5.70 12.19 15.66
C ALA A 19 6.34 13.55 15.95
N SER A 20 5.93 14.58 15.20
CA SER A 20 6.20 15.96 15.58
C SER A 20 5.48 16.23 16.89
N ASP A 21 6.24 16.42 17.96
CA ASP A 21 5.75 16.98 19.21
C ASP A 21 5.47 18.47 18.97
N GLU A 22 4.22 18.91 19.12
CA GLU A 22 3.78 20.14 19.79
C GLU A 22 2.23 20.27 19.72
N GLY A 23 1.53 20.10 20.85
CA GLY A 23 0.15 20.61 21.01
C GLY A 23 -0.84 19.73 21.76
N THR A 24 -1.07 20.04 23.04
CA THR A 24 -2.10 19.50 23.96
C THR A 24 -3.48 19.32 23.33
N GLY A 25 -3.90 18.06 23.19
CA GLY A 25 -5.24 17.63 22.81
C GLY A 25 -5.15 16.15 22.47
N GLN A 26 -6.13 15.34 22.86
CA GLN A 26 -6.16 13.89 22.63
C GLN A 26 -6.22 13.61 21.11
N ALA A 27 -5.09 13.69 20.42
CA ALA A 27 -5.01 13.47 18.98
C ALA A 27 -4.99 11.96 18.75
N GLY A 28 -6.11 11.43 18.23
CA GLY A 28 -6.13 10.08 17.69
C GLY A 28 -4.96 9.92 16.73
N SER A 29 -4.19 8.83 16.88
CA SER A 29 -3.12 8.48 15.95
C SER A 29 -3.64 8.68 14.53
N ALA A 30 -3.04 9.59 13.76
CA ALA A 30 -3.43 9.83 12.38
C ALA A 30 -3.39 8.48 11.65
N ARG A 31 -4.57 7.95 11.32
CA ARG A 31 -4.72 6.73 10.53
C ARG A 31 -4.70 7.15 9.08
N PHE A 32 -4.09 6.32 8.25
CA PHE A 32 -4.02 6.54 6.81
C PHE A 32 -4.62 5.34 6.10
N LEU A 33 -5.31 5.60 5.00
CA LEU A 33 -5.76 4.60 4.05
C LEU A 33 -4.88 4.71 2.79
N TYR A 34 -4.26 3.61 2.42
CA TYR A 34 -3.43 3.46 1.24
C TYR A 34 -4.28 2.81 0.16
N ILE A 35 -4.53 3.50 -0.95
CA ILE A 35 -5.26 3.00 -2.11
C ILE A 35 -4.31 2.98 -3.28
N ALA A 36 -4.15 1.82 -3.92
CA ALA A 36 -3.23 1.66 -5.03
C ALA A 36 -3.81 0.80 -6.13
N SER A 37 -3.26 0.95 -7.34
CA SER A 37 -3.53 0.02 -8.43
C SER A 37 -2.24 -0.50 -9.05
N ALA A 38 -2.29 -1.74 -9.51
CA ALA A 38 -1.19 -2.41 -10.16
C ALA A 38 -1.65 -3.15 -11.40
N VAL A 39 -0.71 -3.35 -12.33
CA VAL A 39 -0.88 -4.23 -13.48
C VAL A 39 0.06 -5.41 -13.32
N VAL A 40 -0.52 -6.60 -13.19
CA VAL A 40 0.19 -7.87 -13.18
C VAL A 40 0.14 -8.46 -14.59
N THR A 41 1.29 -8.83 -15.14
CA THR A 41 1.38 -9.42 -16.48
C THR A 41 1.75 -10.89 -16.37
N ALA A 42 0.97 -11.76 -17.02
CA ALA A 42 1.17 -13.20 -17.10
C ALA A 42 0.87 -13.70 -18.53
N ARG A 43 1.00 -15.00 -18.79
CA ARG A 43 0.50 -15.58 -20.06
C ARG A 43 -1.03 -15.52 -20.07
N ALA A 44 -1.63 -15.30 -21.24
CA ALA A 44 -3.09 -15.18 -21.35
C ALA A 44 -3.84 -16.42 -20.82
N GLU A 45 -3.28 -17.62 -21.01
CA GLU A 45 -3.83 -18.88 -20.49
C GLU A 45 -3.73 -19.01 -18.95
N ASP A 46 -2.82 -18.27 -18.33
CA ASP A 46 -2.54 -18.30 -16.89
C ASP A 46 -3.27 -17.19 -16.12
N CYS A 47 -3.65 -16.11 -16.82
CA CYS A 47 -4.30 -14.95 -16.21
C CYS A 47 -5.52 -15.29 -15.32
N PRO A 48 -6.43 -16.21 -15.70
CA PRO A 48 -7.57 -16.56 -14.84
C PRO A 48 -7.14 -17.21 -13.51
N GLU A 49 -6.12 -18.06 -13.53
CA GLU A 49 -5.61 -18.72 -12.33
C GLU A 49 -4.85 -17.73 -11.44
N VAL A 50 -3.96 -16.93 -12.03
CA VAL A 50 -3.22 -15.87 -11.31
C VAL A 50 -4.19 -14.87 -10.68
N ALA A 51 -5.20 -14.42 -11.43
CA ALA A 51 -6.21 -13.48 -10.92
C ALA A 51 -7.01 -14.08 -9.75
N ARG A 52 -7.35 -15.37 -9.80
CA ARG A 52 -8.01 -16.05 -8.68
C ARG A 52 -7.14 -16.05 -7.43
N CYS A 53 -5.86 -16.41 -7.57
CA CYS A 53 -4.92 -16.42 -6.46
C CYS A 53 -4.71 -15.02 -5.87
N ILE A 54 -4.62 -13.98 -6.72
CA ILE A 54 -4.52 -12.60 -6.26
C ILE A 54 -5.79 -12.19 -5.52
N ALA A 55 -6.99 -12.51 -6.03
CA ALA A 55 -8.26 -12.16 -5.38
C ALA A 55 -8.44 -12.77 -3.96
N GLU A 56 -7.68 -13.81 -3.63
CA GLU A 56 -7.67 -14.41 -2.28
C GLU A 56 -6.76 -13.64 -1.31
N MET A 57 -5.90 -12.72 -1.80
CA MET A 57 -5.03 -11.90 -0.98
C MET A 57 -5.86 -10.82 -0.25
N PRO A 58 -5.63 -10.59 1.06
CA PRO A 58 -6.38 -9.59 1.83
C PRO A 58 -6.24 -8.20 1.23
N GLY A 59 -7.34 -7.44 1.15
CA GLY A 59 -7.32 -6.05 0.69
C GLY A 59 -6.94 -5.90 -0.78
N THR A 60 -7.25 -6.89 -1.62
CA THR A 60 -7.03 -6.83 -3.06
C THR A 60 -8.32 -7.14 -3.82
N GLU A 61 -8.48 -6.50 -4.98
CA GLU A 61 -9.61 -6.70 -5.88
C GLU A 61 -9.10 -6.79 -7.32
N ILE A 62 -9.67 -7.70 -8.11
CA ILE A 62 -9.42 -7.78 -9.56
C ILE A 62 -10.41 -6.88 -10.27
N HIS A 63 -9.92 -5.77 -10.81
CA HIS A 63 -10.73 -4.87 -11.63
C HIS A 63 -11.05 -5.47 -13.00
N GLY A 64 -10.11 -6.23 -13.58
CA GLY A 64 -10.32 -6.90 -14.86
C GLY A 64 -9.10 -7.63 -15.41
N ILE A 65 -9.32 -8.38 -16.50
CA ILE A 65 -8.27 -9.05 -17.28
C ILE A 65 -8.37 -8.57 -18.72
N GLU A 66 -7.28 -8.01 -19.24
CA GLU A 66 -7.16 -7.42 -20.58
C GLU A 66 -5.99 -8.09 -21.33
N GLY A 67 -6.29 -9.17 -22.05
CA GLY A 67 -5.28 -9.97 -22.75
C GLY A 67 -4.31 -10.64 -21.78
N THR A 68 -3.09 -10.11 -21.67
CA THR A 68 -2.04 -10.61 -20.75
C THR A 68 -1.93 -9.80 -19.46
N LYS A 69 -2.80 -8.81 -19.26
CA LYS A 69 -2.76 -7.89 -18.12
C LYS A 69 -3.90 -8.19 -17.16
N ILE A 70 -3.59 -8.24 -15.88
CA ILE A 70 -4.54 -8.33 -14.77
C ILE A 70 -4.45 -7.00 -14.04
N ILE A 71 -5.58 -6.29 -13.94
CA ILE A 71 -5.68 -4.99 -13.29
C ILE A 71 -6.13 -5.24 -11.85
N VAL A 72 -5.31 -4.83 -10.90
CA VAL A 72 -5.50 -5.09 -9.48
C VAL A 72 -5.65 -3.77 -8.74
N VAL A 73 -6.64 -3.68 -7.85
CA VAL A 73 -6.79 -2.61 -6.87
C VAL A 73 -6.39 -3.16 -5.51
N MET A 74 -5.68 -2.38 -4.71
CA MET A 74 -5.21 -2.77 -3.38
C MET A 74 -5.51 -1.67 -2.37
N GLU A 75 -5.95 -2.06 -1.18
CA GLU A 75 -6.19 -1.17 -0.05
C GLU A 75 -5.47 -1.66 1.21
N SER A 76 -4.91 -0.74 1.99
CA SER A 76 -4.37 -1.05 3.30
C SER A 76 -4.45 0.12 4.27
N GLU A 77 -4.53 -0.16 5.57
CA GLU A 77 -4.36 0.85 6.60
C GLU A 77 -2.91 0.96 7.12
N ASN A 78 -2.05 0.02 6.74
CA ASN A 78 -0.65 0.03 7.17
C ASN A 78 0.28 0.46 6.06
N ASN A 79 1.27 1.26 6.45
CA ASN A 79 2.38 1.62 5.60
C ASN A 79 3.17 0.37 5.20
N GLY A 80 3.45 0.23 3.91
CA GLY A 80 4.29 -0.83 3.36
C GLY A 80 3.54 -2.06 2.88
N ASP A 81 2.30 -2.30 3.32
CA ASP A 81 1.57 -3.51 2.91
C ASP A 81 1.30 -3.54 1.40
N ILE A 82 1.07 -2.38 0.78
CA ILE A 82 0.93 -2.27 -0.69
C ILE A 82 2.19 -2.78 -1.39
N GLY A 83 3.37 -2.34 -0.93
CA GLY A 83 4.65 -2.77 -1.49
C GLY A 83 4.93 -4.26 -1.26
N SER A 84 4.58 -4.77 -0.08
CA SER A 84 4.69 -6.20 0.24
C SER A 84 3.79 -7.04 -0.66
N ARG A 85 2.53 -6.66 -0.85
CA ARG A 85 1.58 -7.33 -1.76
C ARG A 85 2.06 -7.29 -3.21
N LEU A 86 2.54 -6.15 -3.68
CA LEU A 86 3.09 -6.03 -5.04
C LEU A 86 4.29 -6.96 -5.24
N THR A 87 5.16 -7.07 -4.23
CA THR A 87 6.31 -7.99 -4.24
C THR A 87 5.86 -9.44 -4.25
N GLU A 88 4.87 -9.80 -3.43
CA GLU A 88 4.28 -11.13 -3.40
C GLU A 88 3.71 -11.51 -4.78
N MET A 89 2.94 -10.61 -5.42
CA MET A 89 2.44 -10.80 -6.79
C MET A 89 3.57 -10.99 -7.81
N ALA A 90 4.62 -10.18 -7.73
CA ALA A 90 5.77 -10.29 -8.63
C ALA A 90 6.55 -11.61 -8.50
N LEU A 91 6.45 -12.28 -7.35
CA LEU A 91 7.11 -13.55 -7.05
C LEU A 91 6.22 -14.78 -7.29
N MET A 92 4.94 -14.58 -7.63
CA MET A 92 4.04 -15.68 -7.94
C MET A 92 4.52 -16.45 -9.18
N ASP A 93 4.33 -17.77 -9.17
CA ASP A 93 4.57 -18.58 -10.36
C ASP A 93 3.72 -18.06 -11.54
N ARG A 94 4.27 -18.14 -12.75
CA ARG A 94 3.62 -17.71 -14.00
C ARG A 94 3.40 -16.19 -14.15
N VAL A 95 3.75 -15.37 -13.15
CA VAL A 95 3.79 -13.91 -13.27
C VAL A 95 5.12 -13.47 -13.88
N PHE A 96 5.04 -12.59 -14.89
CA PHE A 96 6.22 -11.97 -15.51
C PHE A 96 6.62 -10.66 -14.85
N SER A 97 5.62 -9.87 -14.42
CA SER A 97 5.85 -8.61 -13.71
C SER A 97 4.59 -8.18 -12.94
N ALA A 98 4.78 -7.47 -11.84
CA ALA A 98 3.75 -6.70 -11.18
C ALA A 98 4.24 -5.25 -11.06
N ASN A 99 3.50 -4.31 -11.62
CA ASN A 99 3.91 -2.90 -11.69
C ASN A 99 2.85 -2.02 -11.04
N LEU A 100 3.25 -1.18 -10.11
CA LEU A 100 2.38 -0.15 -9.53
C LEU A 100 2.09 0.92 -10.58
N VAL A 101 0.83 1.29 -10.73
CA VAL A 101 0.37 2.31 -11.69
C VAL A 101 -0.15 3.54 -10.97
N PHE A 102 -0.73 3.34 -9.78
CA PHE A 102 -1.29 4.42 -8.97
C PHE A 102 -1.07 4.13 -7.49
N GLU A 103 -0.86 5.19 -6.71
CA GLU A 103 -0.87 5.16 -5.25
C GLU A 103 -1.41 6.49 -4.73
N GLN A 104 -2.29 6.40 -3.75
CA GLN A 104 -2.82 7.52 -2.99
C GLN A 104 -2.89 7.15 -1.51
N ILE A 105 -2.53 8.11 -0.66
CA ILE A 105 -2.56 7.98 0.79
C ILE A 105 -3.56 9.01 1.30
N GLU A 106 -4.64 8.55 1.91
CA GLU A 106 -5.70 9.40 2.45
C GLU A 106 -5.66 9.42 3.97
N PRO A 107 -5.77 10.59 4.63
CA PRO A 107 -6.01 10.64 6.06
C PRO A 107 -7.38 10.02 6.37
N LEU A 108 -7.39 8.99 7.21
CA LEU A 108 -8.62 8.40 7.73
C LEU A 108 -9.14 9.30 8.84
N ASN A 109 -9.82 10.37 8.44
CA ASN A 109 -10.52 11.24 9.37
C ASN A 109 -11.70 10.46 9.94
N ASP A 110 -11.75 10.32 11.27
CA ASP A 110 -12.94 9.84 11.98
C ASP A 110 -14.07 10.81 11.63
N HIS A 111 -14.90 10.44 10.66
CA HIS A 111 -16.16 11.14 10.41
C HIS A 111 -17.04 10.81 11.60
N GLY A 112 -16.82 11.54 12.70
CA GLY A 112 -17.69 11.55 13.86
C GLY A 112 -19.09 11.80 13.34
N GLY A 113 -19.94 10.78 13.47
CA GLY A 113 -21.29 10.80 12.95
C GLY A 113 -22.05 11.98 13.53
N ASP A 114 -22.28 12.99 12.71
CA ASP A 114 -23.24 14.03 13.00
C ASP A 114 -24.61 13.50 12.59
N ARG A 115 -25.48 13.35 13.59
CA ARG A 115 -26.89 12.97 13.45
C ARG A 115 -27.73 14.21 13.24
#